data_AF-A0A838GD58-F1
#
_entry.id   AF-A0A838GD58-F1
#
_cell.length_a   1.000
_cell.length_b   1.000
_cell.length_c   1.000
_cell.angle_alpha   90.00
_cell.angle_beta   90.00
_cell.angle_gamma   90.00
#
_symmetry.space_group_name_H-M   'P 1'
#
loop_
_entity.id
_entity.type
_entity.pdbx_description
1 polymer ?
#
loop_
_entity_poly.entity_id
_entity_poly.type
_entity_poly.pdbx_seq_one_letter_code
_entity_poly.pdbx_strand_id
1 'polypeptide(L)'
;MSAIPASPAPAPNLPSLLANIIAGRLTGAEAGHCVRVNHLPSDLARQSLDQMRRQSLVPGAILRLLDQTRNLPEDVGITADRAIEIRNRKEGVFCLFVPASEHDATASSLGNSFAEINGPELVDAAYTRFINIHAPDRVREVASEVNRVFSTVGAAARPAAIDKLHFLIAAQERDQASDADGMGLELWRIGLIPDPRPTFDNDLRRNRQAVGEISRPTRLMASTDEKIAKLKLTIPAGRAVAQALTGLNHHNPKAWCRALLDNGGTFERWVPLENLPADCDEVRINPFRTQAGSSDPKIKALITDAPGGALFAQVGDKVKLKVNWETFPKNTTVSKWLLELAPADEEADGDEFAIDLPTLEIKRGTSRTGSLSLDLGLMADDELPQSAFKVRLSALSEGGETLVNSSQEPLVALSDEFYLRTAQENTDPGSGARERVRSANTLAEGMLRAVTLHGARFDEIESPAWTPAGPAITFSMRATARETIRIPFNTLLDQLQQKTLDTPGALGLWRLNGEDATPATLDQIVGTSSPTSGTPEEERYLRARKSFFARVREQEVRHRIEVSDWSPDLIEAALAHARAWVKWLDAATGADLIVARSVDTLDLRFGEGGRLDLEARIALPTHPLRAL
;
A
#
# COMPACT_ATOMS: atom_id res chain seq x y z
N MET A 1 13.20 -39.46 -46.27
CA MET A 1 12.95 -39.80 -44.85
C MET A 1 13.00 -38.49 -44.08
N SER A 2 11.85 -37.88 -43.83
CA SER A 2 11.76 -36.66 -43.03
C SER A 2 12.05 -37.00 -41.58
N ALA A 3 13.05 -36.33 -40.99
CA ALA A 3 13.38 -36.46 -39.59
C ALA A 3 12.15 -36.04 -38.75
N ILE A 4 11.66 -36.97 -37.93
CA ILE A 4 10.69 -36.67 -36.88
C ILE A 4 11.40 -35.68 -35.93
N PRO A 5 10.87 -34.46 -35.72
CA PRO A 5 11.47 -33.54 -34.76
C PRO A 5 11.43 -34.20 -33.38
N ALA A 6 12.58 -34.21 -32.71
CA ALA A 6 12.71 -34.72 -31.36
C ALA A 6 11.67 -34.03 -30.46
N SER A 7 10.85 -34.83 -29.79
CA SER A 7 9.91 -34.33 -28.78
C SER A 7 10.69 -33.45 -27.78
N PRO A 8 10.23 -32.22 -27.47
CA PRO A 8 10.91 -31.39 -26.50
C PRO A 8 11.02 -32.14 -25.17
N ALA A 9 12.17 -32.03 -24.51
CA ALA A 9 12.36 -32.63 -23.19
C ALA A 9 11.25 -32.14 -22.24
N PRO A 10 10.67 -33.01 -21.40
CA PRO A 10 9.61 -32.63 -20.49
C PRO A 10 10.08 -31.47 -19.61
N ALA A 11 9.19 -30.50 -19.36
CA ALA A 11 9.49 -29.37 -18.47
C ALA A 11 10.08 -29.87 -17.15
N PRO A 12 11.18 -29.27 -16.66
CA PRO A 12 11.76 -29.69 -15.40
C PRO A 12 10.81 -29.31 -14.26
N ASN A 13 10.40 -30.31 -13.47
CA ASN A 13 9.63 -30.05 -12.26
C ASN A 13 10.51 -29.47 -11.14
N LEU A 14 9.89 -28.83 -10.16
CA LEU A 14 10.60 -28.15 -9.07
C LEU A 14 11.55 -29.09 -8.29
N PRO A 15 11.12 -30.31 -7.89
CA PRO A 15 12.02 -31.24 -7.21
C PRO A 15 13.28 -31.56 -8.01
N SER A 16 13.17 -31.70 -9.34
CA SER A 16 14.30 -31.96 -10.24
C SER A 16 15.25 -30.77 -10.37
N LEU A 17 14.73 -29.54 -10.43
CA LEU A 17 15.58 -28.35 -10.46
C LEU A 17 16.43 -28.24 -9.19
N LEU A 18 15.79 -28.39 -8.03
CA LEU A 18 16.48 -28.35 -6.74
C LEU A 18 17.48 -29.50 -6.60
N ALA A 19 17.08 -30.72 -6.94
CA ALA A 19 17.95 -31.90 -6.92
C ALA A 19 19.23 -31.68 -7.76
N ASN A 20 19.10 -31.12 -8.97
CA ASN A 20 20.23 -30.83 -9.85
C ASN A 20 21.14 -29.71 -9.31
N ILE A 21 20.58 -28.70 -8.66
CA ILE A 21 21.38 -27.62 -8.06
C ILE A 21 22.14 -28.14 -6.84
N ILE A 22 21.48 -28.93 -5.97
CA ILE A 22 22.11 -29.56 -4.81
C ILE A 22 23.21 -30.54 -5.28
N ALA A 23 22.92 -31.39 -6.26
CA ALA A 23 23.90 -32.30 -6.84
C ALA A 23 25.11 -31.55 -7.44
N GLY A 24 24.87 -30.42 -8.12
CA GLY A 24 25.93 -29.56 -8.63
C GLY A 24 26.84 -29.01 -7.54
N ARG A 25 26.29 -28.66 -6.37
CA ARG A 25 27.09 -28.23 -5.19
C ARG A 25 27.87 -29.38 -4.54
N LEU A 26 27.43 -30.62 -4.74
CA LEU A 26 28.08 -31.83 -4.20
C LEU A 26 29.07 -32.46 -5.19
N THR A 27 29.07 -32.02 -6.45
CA THR A 27 29.93 -32.60 -7.49
C THR A 27 31.39 -32.27 -7.22
N GLY A 28 32.25 -33.29 -7.21
CA GLY A 28 33.68 -33.14 -6.89
C GLY A 28 34.00 -33.08 -5.39
N ALA A 29 33.01 -33.27 -4.52
CA ALA A 29 33.24 -33.36 -3.08
C ALA A 29 33.94 -34.67 -2.70
N GLU A 30 34.90 -34.60 -1.78
CA GLU A 30 35.66 -35.75 -1.28
C GLU A 30 34.96 -36.45 -0.10
N ALA A 31 35.41 -37.67 0.22
CA ALA A 31 34.91 -38.42 1.37
C ALA A 31 35.07 -37.63 2.68
N GLY A 32 34.04 -37.64 3.52
CA GLY A 32 33.96 -36.83 4.74
C GLY A 32 33.29 -35.46 4.55
N HIS A 33 33.01 -35.04 3.32
CA HIS A 33 32.23 -33.82 3.07
C HIS A 33 30.76 -34.02 3.50
N CYS A 34 30.31 -33.22 4.47
CA CYS A 34 28.98 -33.33 5.06
C CYS A 34 28.22 -32.01 4.92
N VAL A 35 27.08 -32.03 4.23
CA VAL A 35 26.23 -30.86 4.02
C VAL A 35 24.83 -31.07 4.60
N ARG A 36 24.18 -29.98 4.99
CA ARG A 36 22.77 -29.94 5.35
C ARG A 36 21.98 -29.00 4.45
N VAL A 37 20.82 -29.42 3.99
CA VAL A 37 19.87 -28.59 3.23
C VAL A 37 18.75 -28.17 4.16
N ASN A 38 18.72 -26.89 4.54
CA ASN A 38 17.78 -26.38 5.54
C ASN A 38 16.59 -25.65 4.91
N HIS A 39 15.51 -25.50 5.69
CA HIS A 39 14.39 -24.57 5.41
C HIS A 39 13.61 -24.85 4.12
N LEU A 40 13.66 -26.07 3.59
CA LEU A 40 12.74 -26.52 2.54
C LEU A 40 11.45 -27.08 3.16
N PRO A 41 10.27 -26.87 2.55
CA PRO A 41 9.05 -27.58 2.94
C PRO A 41 9.26 -29.09 2.92
N SER A 42 8.68 -29.82 3.87
CA SER A 42 8.95 -31.25 4.10
C SER A 42 8.69 -32.12 2.87
N ASP A 43 7.59 -31.86 2.17
CA ASP A 43 7.25 -32.57 0.93
C ASP A 43 8.28 -32.32 -0.16
N LEU A 44 8.75 -31.08 -0.30
CA LEU A 44 9.72 -30.71 -1.32
C LEU A 44 11.11 -31.27 -1.02
N ALA A 45 11.54 -31.23 0.25
CA ALA A 45 12.79 -31.85 0.70
C ALA A 45 12.79 -33.36 0.38
N ARG A 46 11.69 -34.06 0.69
CA ARG A 46 11.52 -35.48 0.38
C ARG A 46 11.53 -35.75 -1.11
N GLN A 47 10.76 -35.00 -1.90
CA GLN A 47 10.69 -35.20 -3.35
C GLN A 47 12.04 -34.94 -4.03
N SER A 48 12.79 -33.91 -3.61
CA SER A 48 14.14 -33.65 -4.11
C SER A 48 15.14 -34.74 -3.73
N LEU A 49 15.08 -35.24 -2.49
CA LEU A 49 15.88 -36.40 -2.04
C LEU A 49 15.60 -37.64 -2.91
N ASP A 50 14.32 -37.97 -3.09
CA ASP A 50 13.90 -39.11 -3.91
C ASP A 50 14.38 -38.95 -5.35
N GLN A 51 14.31 -37.74 -5.90
CA GLN A 51 14.79 -37.44 -7.25
C GLN A 51 16.31 -37.66 -7.37
N MET A 52 17.10 -37.16 -6.41
CA MET A 52 18.55 -37.36 -6.39
C MET A 52 18.92 -38.85 -6.30
N ARG A 53 18.20 -39.63 -5.48
CA ARG A 53 18.41 -41.08 -5.34
C ARG A 53 18.03 -41.83 -6.60
N ARG A 54 16.84 -41.58 -7.16
CA ARG A 54 16.34 -42.27 -8.36
C ARG A 54 17.20 -42.03 -9.59
N GLN A 55 17.70 -40.80 -9.77
CA GLN A 55 18.55 -40.43 -10.90
C GLN A 55 20.04 -40.66 -10.63
N SER A 56 20.41 -41.14 -9.43
CA SER A 56 21.79 -41.34 -9.00
C SER A 56 22.68 -40.11 -9.29
N LEU A 57 22.17 -38.90 -9.02
CA LEU A 57 22.84 -37.64 -9.41
C LEU A 57 24.20 -37.44 -8.73
N VAL A 58 24.40 -38.04 -7.55
CA VAL A 58 25.67 -38.04 -6.82
C VAL A 58 25.98 -39.48 -6.42
N PRO A 59 26.58 -40.29 -7.32
CA PRO A 59 26.85 -41.70 -7.06
C PRO A 59 27.70 -41.88 -5.80
N GLY A 60 27.30 -42.81 -4.93
CA GLY A 60 28.03 -43.10 -3.69
C GLY A 60 27.82 -42.10 -2.54
N ALA A 61 27.05 -41.02 -2.74
CA ALA A 61 26.68 -40.13 -1.66
C ALA A 61 25.61 -40.76 -0.76
N ILE A 62 25.75 -40.56 0.54
CA ILE A 62 24.73 -40.90 1.52
C ILE A 62 23.74 -39.73 1.53
N LEU A 63 22.49 -39.99 1.15
CA LEU A 63 21.43 -38.98 1.12
C LEU A 63 20.34 -39.38 2.12
N ARG A 64 20.00 -38.51 3.08
CA ARG A 64 18.99 -38.79 4.12
C ARG A 64 18.14 -37.56 4.43
N LEU A 65 16.95 -37.80 4.96
CA LEU A 65 16.04 -36.80 5.52
C LEU A 65 16.09 -36.86 7.05
N LEU A 66 16.09 -35.72 7.72
CA LEU A 66 15.90 -35.66 9.16
C LEU A 66 14.43 -36.01 9.48
N ASP A 67 14.24 -37.02 10.31
CA ASP A 67 12.94 -37.45 10.81
C ASP A 67 13.08 -37.86 12.29
N GLN A 68 12.73 -36.95 13.18
CA GLN A 68 12.77 -37.21 14.63
C GLN A 68 11.65 -38.15 15.08
N THR A 69 10.56 -38.19 14.33
CA THR A 69 9.39 -39.02 14.64
C THR A 69 9.56 -40.48 14.25
N ARG A 70 10.60 -40.81 13.46
CA ARG A 70 10.90 -42.16 12.93
C ARG A 70 9.71 -42.77 12.17
N ASN A 71 8.98 -41.92 11.47
CA ASN A 71 7.85 -42.32 10.64
C ASN A 71 8.29 -42.83 9.26
N LEU A 72 9.52 -42.52 8.85
CA LEU A 72 10.11 -42.95 7.59
C LEU A 72 11.03 -44.15 7.77
N PRO A 73 11.19 -44.98 6.72
CA PRO A 73 12.18 -46.05 6.69
C PRO A 73 13.60 -45.55 6.99
N GLU A 74 14.42 -46.32 7.71
CA GLU A 74 15.79 -45.90 8.12
C GLU A 74 16.73 -45.58 6.95
N ASP A 75 16.46 -46.12 5.75
CA ASP A 75 17.23 -45.80 4.55
C ASP A 75 16.85 -44.44 3.94
N VAL A 76 15.74 -43.84 4.37
CA VAL A 76 15.24 -42.52 3.96
C VAL A 76 15.37 -41.51 5.09
N GLY A 77 14.77 -41.79 6.25
CA GLY A 77 14.69 -40.91 7.41
C GLY A 77 15.62 -41.34 8.54
N ILE A 78 16.29 -40.38 9.17
CA ILE A 78 17.17 -40.64 10.33
C ILE A 78 17.00 -39.56 11.41
N THR A 79 17.35 -39.91 12.65
CA THR A 79 17.41 -38.95 13.76
C THR A 79 18.71 -38.13 13.74
N ALA A 80 18.75 -37.03 14.50
CA ALA A 80 19.96 -36.20 14.62
C ALA A 80 21.18 -36.99 15.14
N ASP A 81 21.00 -37.84 16.16
CA ASP A 81 22.08 -38.67 16.71
C ASP A 81 22.65 -39.60 15.64
N ARG A 82 21.76 -40.22 14.85
CA ARG A 82 22.17 -41.12 13.76
C ARG A 82 22.88 -40.37 12.65
N ALA A 83 22.47 -39.14 12.34
CA ALA A 83 23.16 -38.29 11.40
C ALA A 83 24.59 -37.95 11.86
N ILE A 84 24.77 -37.63 13.14
CA ILE A 84 26.09 -37.38 13.73
C ILE A 84 26.96 -38.63 13.68
N GLU A 85 26.39 -39.79 13.99
CA GLU A 85 27.11 -41.06 13.92
C GLU A 85 27.62 -41.36 12.50
N ILE A 86 26.75 -41.24 11.48
CA ILE A 86 27.12 -41.45 10.06
C ILE A 86 28.22 -40.47 9.65
N ARG A 87 28.06 -39.19 10.00
CA ARG A 87 29.05 -38.14 9.72
C ARG A 87 30.43 -38.47 10.33
N ASN A 88 30.47 -38.98 11.56
CA ASN A 88 31.73 -39.29 12.25
C ASN A 88 32.51 -40.47 11.62
N ARG A 89 31.83 -41.35 10.87
CA ARG A 89 32.49 -42.41 10.09
C ARG A 89 33.31 -41.85 8.92
N LYS A 90 32.94 -40.66 8.42
CA LYS A 90 33.57 -39.97 7.27
C LYS A 90 33.61 -40.84 6.00
N GLU A 91 32.62 -41.71 5.86
CA GLU A 91 32.46 -42.60 4.71
C GLU A 91 31.67 -41.87 3.61
N GLY A 92 32.38 -41.44 2.57
CA GLY A 92 31.77 -40.79 1.40
C GLY A 92 31.24 -39.37 1.68
N VAL A 93 30.46 -38.85 0.73
CA VAL A 93 29.79 -37.54 0.83
C VAL A 93 28.44 -37.74 1.49
N PHE A 94 28.12 -36.94 2.52
CA PHE A 94 26.87 -37.04 3.25
C PHE A 94 26.02 -35.76 3.09
N CYS A 95 24.79 -35.92 2.61
CA CYS A 95 23.82 -34.83 2.49
C CYS A 95 22.57 -35.14 3.34
N LEU A 96 22.30 -34.27 4.30
CA LEU A 96 21.14 -34.34 5.18
C LEU A 96 20.12 -33.25 4.82
N PHE A 97 18.91 -33.63 4.49
CA PHE A 97 17.80 -32.70 4.33
C PHE A 97 17.15 -32.43 5.69
N VAL A 98 17.02 -31.17 6.08
CA VAL A 98 16.37 -30.73 7.32
C VAL A 98 15.14 -29.90 6.94
N PRO A 99 13.93 -30.50 7.00
CA PRO A 99 12.69 -29.81 6.68
C PRO A 99 12.46 -28.55 7.53
N ALA A 100 11.78 -27.56 6.97
CA ALA A 100 11.43 -26.33 7.67
C ALA A 100 10.51 -26.55 8.90
N SER A 101 9.81 -27.68 8.96
CA SER A 101 8.96 -28.05 10.11
C SER A 101 9.75 -28.54 11.33
N GLU A 102 11.02 -28.92 11.15
CA GLU A 102 11.85 -29.39 12.26
C GLU A 102 12.38 -28.21 13.07
N HIS A 103 12.04 -28.17 14.37
CA HIS A 103 12.32 -27.03 15.25
C HIS A 103 13.82 -26.77 15.49
N ASP A 104 14.17 -25.49 15.61
CA ASP A 104 15.54 -24.93 15.73
C ASP A 104 16.44 -25.60 16.80
N ALA A 105 15.87 -26.16 17.86
CA ALA A 105 16.63 -26.80 18.94
C ALA A 105 17.48 -27.99 18.46
N THR A 106 17.03 -28.74 17.45
CA THR A 106 17.82 -29.84 16.85
C THR A 106 18.73 -29.38 15.72
N ALA A 107 18.35 -28.30 15.01
CA ALA A 107 19.21 -27.66 14.01
C ALA A 107 20.45 -27.00 14.63
N SER A 108 20.35 -26.54 15.88
CA SER A 108 21.45 -25.95 16.65
C SER A 108 22.57 -26.97 16.95
N SER A 109 22.22 -28.20 17.37
CA SER A 109 23.20 -29.28 17.61
C SER A 109 23.89 -29.76 16.33
N LEU A 110 23.20 -29.65 15.18
CA LEU A 110 23.75 -29.99 13.86
C LEU A 110 24.58 -28.85 13.25
N GLY A 111 24.47 -27.61 13.76
CA GLY A 111 25.07 -26.41 13.19
C GLY A 111 26.60 -26.41 13.12
N ASN A 112 27.27 -27.02 14.10
CA ASN A 112 28.73 -27.14 14.10
C ASN A 112 29.25 -28.34 13.30
N SER A 113 28.35 -29.18 12.77
CA SER A 113 28.71 -30.48 12.21
C SER A 113 28.60 -30.58 10.69
N PHE A 114 27.83 -29.70 10.04
CA PHE A 114 27.53 -29.76 8.61
C PHE A 114 27.70 -28.39 7.95
N ALA A 115 28.22 -28.37 6.72
CA ALA A 115 28.17 -27.18 5.88
C ALA A 115 26.72 -26.91 5.42
N GLU A 116 26.30 -25.66 5.46
CA GLU A 116 24.91 -25.31 5.21
C GLU A 116 24.63 -24.97 3.75
N ILE A 117 23.52 -25.51 3.25
CA ILE A 117 22.87 -25.12 2.01
C ILE A 117 21.49 -24.56 2.40
N ASN A 118 21.33 -23.25 2.24
CA ASN A 118 20.11 -22.55 2.61
C ASN A 118 18.99 -22.77 1.57
N GLY A 119 17.82 -23.24 2.01
CA GLY A 119 16.66 -23.54 1.15
C GLY A 119 16.17 -22.34 0.35
N PRO A 120 15.89 -21.18 0.97
CA PRO A 120 15.58 -19.94 0.24
C PRO A 120 16.56 -19.61 -0.88
N GLU A 121 17.87 -19.65 -0.62
CA GLU A 121 18.90 -19.42 -1.65
C GLU A 121 18.85 -20.46 -2.79
N LEU A 122 18.56 -21.72 -2.47
CA LEU A 122 18.38 -22.76 -3.49
C LEU A 122 17.18 -22.48 -4.39
N VAL A 123 16.08 -21.98 -3.81
CA VAL A 123 14.88 -21.62 -4.57
C VAL A 123 15.16 -20.43 -5.49
N ASP A 124 15.88 -19.41 -5.02
CA ASP A 124 16.29 -18.27 -5.85
C ASP A 124 17.24 -18.70 -6.98
N ALA A 125 18.17 -19.60 -6.69
CA ALA A 125 19.04 -20.21 -7.71
C ALA A 125 18.23 -21.04 -8.72
N ALA A 126 17.23 -21.79 -8.26
CA ALA A 126 16.33 -22.56 -9.12
C ALA A 126 15.48 -21.66 -10.01
N TYR A 127 14.96 -20.56 -9.46
CA TYR A 127 14.23 -19.55 -10.21
C TYR A 127 15.10 -18.95 -11.32
N THR A 128 16.32 -18.52 -10.98
CA THR A 128 17.27 -17.95 -11.94
C THR A 128 17.64 -18.95 -13.04
N ARG A 129 17.94 -20.20 -12.66
CA ARG A 129 18.27 -21.27 -13.59
C ARG A 129 17.09 -21.61 -14.52
N PHE A 130 15.88 -21.65 -13.98
CA PHE A 130 14.66 -21.89 -14.76
C PHE A 130 14.48 -20.82 -15.85
N ILE A 131 14.52 -19.54 -15.47
CA ILE A 131 14.38 -18.42 -16.42
C ILE A 131 15.44 -18.45 -17.51
N ASN A 132 16.70 -18.70 -17.14
CA ASN A 132 17.82 -18.59 -18.08
C ASN A 132 17.96 -19.80 -19.02
N ILE A 133 17.60 -21.00 -18.56
CA ILE A 133 17.90 -22.25 -19.29
C ILE A 133 16.62 -22.92 -19.82
N HIS A 134 15.53 -22.86 -19.08
CA HIS A 134 14.36 -23.73 -19.31
C HIS A 134 13.12 -22.98 -19.82
N ALA A 135 12.95 -21.71 -19.44
CA ALA A 135 11.78 -20.92 -19.78
C ALA A 135 11.77 -20.51 -21.27
N PRO A 136 10.70 -20.84 -22.02
CA PRO A 136 10.43 -20.27 -23.35
C PRO A 136 10.26 -18.74 -23.31
N ASP A 137 10.33 -18.08 -24.47
CA ASP A 137 10.20 -16.63 -24.60
C ASP A 137 8.93 -16.08 -23.94
N ARG A 138 7.76 -16.68 -24.23
CA ARG A 138 6.49 -16.26 -23.65
C ARG A 138 6.47 -16.38 -22.12
N VAL A 139 7.04 -17.46 -21.56
CA VAL A 139 7.12 -17.65 -20.10
C VAL A 139 8.07 -16.62 -19.47
N ARG A 140 9.16 -16.24 -20.16
CA ARG A 140 10.06 -15.17 -19.71
C ARG A 140 9.39 -13.80 -19.70
N GLU A 141 8.62 -13.48 -20.73
CA GLU A 141 7.83 -12.25 -20.80
C GLU A 141 6.84 -12.16 -19.64
N VAL A 142 6.05 -13.22 -19.42
CA VAL A 142 5.11 -13.31 -18.30
C VAL A 142 5.83 -13.19 -16.95
N ALA A 143 7.00 -13.83 -16.78
CA ALA A 143 7.80 -13.71 -15.57
C ALA A 143 8.28 -12.26 -15.32
N SER A 144 8.71 -11.57 -16.37
CA SER A 144 9.11 -10.16 -16.32
C SER A 144 7.94 -9.28 -15.86
N GLU A 145 6.76 -9.48 -16.44
CA GLU A 145 5.55 -8.72 -16.10
C GLU A 145 5.08 -9.00 -14.67
N VAL A 146 5.06 -10.26 -14.23
CA VAL A 146 4.75 -10.62 -12.84
C VAL A 146 5.74 -9.93 -11.88
N ASN A 147 7.04 -9.95 -12.17
CA ASN A 147 8.02 -9.26 -11.34
C ASN A 147 7.83 -7.74 -11.32
N ARG A 148 7.47 -7.14 -12.46
CA ARG A 148 7.15 -5.71 -12.57
C ARG A 148 5.93 -5.34 -11.72
N VAL A 149 4.89 -6.16 -11.71
CA VAL A 149 3.70 -5.91 -10.87
C VAL A 149 4.05 -5.99 -9.38
N PHE A 150 4.80 -7.00 -8.96
CA PHE A 150 5.19 -7.19 -7.55
C PHE A 150 6.37 -6.33 -7.09
N SER A 151 7.10 -5.64 -7.97
CA SER A 151 8.15 -4.71 -7.55
C SER A 151 7.57 -3.47 -6.87
N THR A 152 6.36 -3.05 -7.27
CA THR A 152 5.63 -1.89 -6.74
C THR A 152 5.06 -2.07 -5.33
N VAL A 153 5.36 -3.20 -4.67
CA VAL A 153 4.71 -3.62 -3.41
C VAL A 153 5.76 -3.91 -2.35
N GLY A 154 5.40 -3.65 -1.08
CA GLY A 154 6.25 -3.98 0.06
C GLY A 154 6.50 -5.49 0.19
N ALA A 155 7.63 -5.88 0.79
CA ALA A 155 8.10 -7.27 0.82
C ALA A 155 7.03 -8.27 1.34
N ALA A 156 6.26 -7.89 2.36
CA ALA A 156 5.20 -8.72 2.93
C ALA A 156 3.99 -8.98 1.99
N ALA A 157 3.90 -8.29 0.84
CA ALA A 157 2.84 -8.48 -0.16
C ALA A 157 3.34 -9.23 -1.40
N ARG A 158 4.63 -9.59 -1.46
CA ARG A 158 5.22 -10.30 -2.60
C ARG A 158 4.99 -11.80 -2.43
N PRO A 159 4.67 -12.53 -3.51
CA PRO A 159 4.64 -13.99 -3.47
C PRO A 159 6.05 -14.52 -3.19
N ALA A 160 6.13 -15.62 -2.44
CA ALA A 160 7.40 -16.26 -2.16
C ALA A 160 8.06 -16.75 -3.47
N ALA A 161 9.39 -16.80 -3.50
CA ALA A 161 10.13 -17.25 -4.69
C ALA A 161 9.70 -18.65 -5.15
N ILE A 162 9.37 -19.53 -4.20
CA ILE A 162 8.87 -20.88 -4.47
C ILE A 162 7.52 -20.87 -5.19
N ASP A 163 6.62 -19.96 -4.82
CA ASP A 163 5.31 -19.81 -5.46
C ASP A 163 5.44 -19.27 -6.89
N LYS A 164 6.33 -18.30 -7.09
CA LYS A 164 6.67 -17.81 -8.43
C LYS A 164 7.20 -18.93 -9.30
N LEU A 165 8.11 -19.75 -8.78
CA LEU A 165 8.68 -20.85 -9.54
C LEU A 165 7.63 -21.93 -9.86
N HIS A 166 6.74 -22.27 -8.93
CA HIS A 166 5.60 -23.16 -9.20
C HIS A 166 4.68 -22.61 -10.28
N PHE A 167 4.39 -21.31 -10.27
CA PHE A 167 3.62 -20.65 -11.32
C PHE A 167 4.31 -20.77 -12.68
N LEU A 168 5.61 -20.47 -12.77
CA LEU A 168 6.33 -20.50 -14.03
C LEU A 168 6.47 -21.92 -14.61
N ILE A 169 6.67 -22.93 -13.76
CA ILE A 169 6.69 -24.33 -14.20
C ILE A 169 5.32 -24.71 -14.78
N ALA A 170 4.23 -24.36 -14.09
CA ALA A 170 2.88 -24.64 -14.59
C ALA A 170 2.55 -23.87 -15.88
N ALA A 171 3.02 -22.62 -16.01
CA ALA A 171 2.90 -21.84 -17.23
C ALA A 171 3.65 -22.49 -18.40
N GLN A 172 4.86 -23.01 -18.17
CA GLN A 172 5.61 -23.76 -19.18
C GLN A 172 4.94 -25.08 -19.55
N GLU A 173 4.39 -25.82 -18.60
CA GLU A 173 3.64 -27.06 -18.88
C GLU A 173 2.45 -26.78 -19.82
N ARG A 174 1.74 -25.67 -19.61
CA ARG A 174 0.65 -25.22 -20.48
C ARG A 174 1.12 -24.77 -21.86
N ASP A 175 2.23 -24.03 -21.93
CA ASP A 175 2.87 -23.66 -23.19
C ASP A 175 3.22 -24.90 -24.03
N GLN A 176 3.84 -25.89 -23.40
CA GLN A 176 4.23 -27.15 -24.04
C GLN A 176 3.02 -27.98 -24.49
N ALA A 177 1.90 -27.88 -23.77
CA ALA A 177 0.64 -28.53 -24.13
C ALA A 177 -0.11 -27.81 -25.28
N SER A 178 0.45 -26.74 -25.86
CA SER A 178 -0.23 -25.84 -26.81
C SER A 178 -1.48 -25.18 -26.23
N ASP A 179 -1.55 -25.04 -24.90
CA ASP A 179 -2.56 -24.32 -24.13
C ASP A 179 -1.95 -23.02 -23.57
N ALA A 180 -1.22 -22.28 -24.40
CA ALA A 180 -0.56 -21.05 -23.99
C ALA A 180 -1.55 -20.00 -23.45
N ASP A 181 -2.77 -19.99 -23.99
CA ASP A 181 -3.86 -19.11 -23.54
C ASP A 181 -4.35 -19.47 -22.12
N GLY A 182 -4.11 -20.70 -21.67
CA GLY A 182 -4.43 -21.16 -20.32
C GLY A 182 -3.43 -20.76 -19.25
N MET A 183 -2.28 -20.13 -19.58
CA MET A 183 -1.26 -19.73 -18.58
C MET A 183 -1.84 -18.87 -17.46
N GLY A 184 -2.72 -17.93 -17.79
CA GLY A 184 -3.32 -17.03 -16.81
C GLY A 184 -4.26 -17.75 -15.82
N LEU A 185 -4.65 -19.01 -16.09
CA LEU A 185 -5.37 -19.83 -15.12
C LEU A 185 -4.50 -20.26 -13.93
N GLU A 186 -3.17 -20.20 -14.04
CA GLU A 186 -2.24 -20.57 -12.96
C GLU A 186 -1.91 -19.40 -12.01
N LEU A 187 -2.45 -18.19 -12.27
CA LEU A 187 -2.21 -16.97 -11.48
C LEU A 187 -2.54 -17.12 -9.98
N TRP A 188 -3.45 -18.03 -9.61
CA TRP A 188 -3.78 -18.30 -8.21
C TRP A 188 -2.57 -18.71 -7.39
N ARG A 189 -1.56 -19.35 -7.99
CA ARG A 189 -0.34 -19.82 -7.30
C ARG A 189 0.45 -18.69 -6.67
N ILE A 190 0.41 -17.52 -7.29
CA ILE A 190 1.06 -16.27 -6.83
C ILE A 190 0.07 -15.29 -6.20
N GLY A 191 -1.13 -15.78 -5.85
CA GLY A 191 -2.16 -14.99 -5.18
C GLY A 191 -2.85 -13.97 -6.09
N LEU A 192 -2.91 -14.21 -7.40
CA LEU A 192 -3.66 -13.39 -8.35
C LEU A 192 -4.92 -14.14 -8.84
N ILE A 193 -5.93 -13.40 -9.30
CA ILE A 193 -7.18 -13.99 -9.80
C ILE A 193 -6.90 -14.69 -11.14
N PRO A 194 -7.32 -15.95 -11.35
CA PRO A 194 -7.15 -16.63 -12.62
C PRO A 194 -7.82 -15.92 -13.80
N ASP A 195 -7.15 -15.85 -14.93
CA ASP A 195 -7.60 -15.16 -16.14
C ASP A 195 -7.31 -16.02 -17.38
N PRO A 196 -8.34 -16.53 -18.10
CA PRO A 196 -8.16 -17.40 -19.26
C PRO A 196 -7.81 -16.63 -20.54
N ARG A 197 -7.72 -15.30 -20.51
CA ARG A 197 -7.46 -14.53 -21.74
C ARG A 197 -6.00 -14.67 -22.17
N PRO A 198 -5.70 -14.77 -23.48
CA PRO A 198 -4.33 -14.79 -23.99
C PRO A 198 -3.50 -13.56 -23.57
N THR A 199 -4.18 -12.43 -23.38
CA THR A 199 -3.61 -11.12 -23.03
C THR A 199 -3.75 -10.79 -21.54
N PHE A 200 -3.86 -11.80 -20.66
CA PHE A 200 -4.01 -11.57 -19.22
C PHE A 200 -2.87 -10.74 -18.61
N ASP A 201 -1.69 -10.77 -19.24
CA ASP A 201 -0.49 -10.03 -18.85
C ASP A 201 -0.71 -8.51 -18.84
N ASN A 202 -1.54 -7.98 -19.75
CA ASN A 202 -1.91 -6.56 -19.79
C ASN A 202 -2.71 -6.13 -18.55
N ASP A 203 -3.42 -7.06 -17.94
CA ASP A 203 -4.36 -6.81 -16.84
C ASP A 203 -3.79 -7.17 -15.45
N LEU A 204 -2.54 -7.66 -15.37
CA LEU A 204 -1.94 -8.10 -14.10
C LEU A 204 -1.90 -7.02 -13.02
N ARG A 205 -1.70 -5.75 -13.39
CA ARG A 205 -1.75 -4.63 -12.44
C ARG A 205 -3.14 -4.45 -11.85
N ARG A 206 -4.18 -4.45 -12.70
CA ARG A 206 -5.58 -4.32 -12.28
C ARG A 206 -6.01 -5.51 -11.44
N ASN A 207 -5.63 -6.71 -11.86
CA ASN A 207 -5.86 -7.96 -11.14
C ASN A 207 -5.27 -7.89 -9.73
N ARG A 208 -4.00 -7.50 -9.62
CA ARG A 208 -3.33 -7.31 -8.33
C ARG A 208 -4.01 -6.24 -7.46
N GLN A 209 -4.46 -5.14 -8.05
CA GLN A 209 -5.19 -4.10 -7.32
C GLN A 209 -6.50 -4.66 -6.76
N ALA A 210 -7.25 -5.42 -7.55
CA ALA A 210 -8.49 -6.05 -7.12
C ALA A 210 -8.28 -7.03 -5.96
N VAL A 211 -7.25 -7.88 -6.04
CA VAL A 211 -6.84 -8.76 -4.94
C VAL A 211 -6.47 -7.95 -3.69
N GLY A 212 -5.77 -6.84 -3.86
CA GLY A 212 -5.38 -5.93 -2.79
C GLY A 212 -6.58 -5.36 -2.04
N GLU A 213 -7.59 -4.86 -2.74
CA GLU A 213 -8.81 -4.32 -2.12
C GLU A 213 -9.59 -5.37 -1.34
N ILE A 214 -9.63 -6.62 -1.83
CA ILE A 214 -10.34 -7.72 -1.16
C ILE A 214 -9.58 -8.23 0.06
N SER A 215 -8.27 -8.48 -0.11
CA SER A 215 -7.45 -9.20 0.87
C SER A 215 -6.84 -8.29 1.93
N ARG A 216 -6.68 -7.00 1.60
CA ARG A 216 -6.11 -5.96 2.47
C ARG A 216 -6.96 -4.68 2.38
N PRO A 217 -8.23 -4.74 2.79
CA PRO A 217 -9.09 -3.56 2.76
C PRO A 217 -8.52 -2.46 3.66
N THR A 218 -8.73 -1.20 3.27
CA THR A 218 -8.36 -0.03 4.10
C THR A 218 -9.01 -0.05 5.49
N ARG A 219 -10.18 -0.72 5.62
CA ARG A 219 -10.85 -0.99 6.88
C ARG A 219 -10.84 -2.50 7.14
N LEU A 220 -10.27 -2.92 8.27
CA LEU A 220 -10.15 -4.33 8.65
C LEU A 220 -11.51 -5.06 8.73
N MET A 221 -12.59 -4.35 9.07
CA MET A 221 -13.96 -4.90 9.15
C MET A 221 -14.82 -4.63 7.91
N ALA A 222 -14.21 -4.27 6.77
CA ALA A 222 -14.99 -4.05 5.55
C ALA A 222 -15.71 -5.34 5.13
N SER A 223 -17.03 -5.25 4.93
CA SER A 223 -17.82 -6.36 4.44
C SER A 223 -17.39 -6.77 3.03
N THR A 224 -17.74 -7.98 2.59
CA THR A 224 -17.49 -8.43 1.20
C THR A 224 -18.08 -7.47 0.18
N ASP A 225 -19.28 -6.95 0.44
CA ASP A 225 -19.95 -5.99 -0.43
C ASP A 225 -19.23 -4.64 -0.48
N GLU A 226 -18.73 -4.14 0.66
CA GLU A 226 -17.92 -2.92 0.71
C GLU A 226 -16.60 -3.07 -0.06
N LYS A 227 -15.95 -4.23 0.05
CA LYS A 227 -14.72 -4.56 -0.69
C LYS A 227 -14.99 -4.57 -2.20
N ILE A 228 -16.10 -5.17 -2.63
CA ILE A 228 -16.48 -5.27 -4.04
C ILE A 228 -16.91 -3.92 -4.59
N ALA A 229 -17.60 -3.09 -3.81
CA ALA A 229 -18.02 -1.76 -4.23
C ALA A 229 -16.82 -0.90 -4.70
N LYS A 230 -15.66 -1.05 -4.04
CA LYS A 230 -14.43 -0.35 -4.44
C LYS A 230 -13.85 -0.79 -5.78
N LEU A 231 -14.16 -2.00 -6.23
CA LEU A 231 -13.73 -2.52 -7.53
C LEU A 231 -14.50 -1.88 -8.68
N LYS A 232 -15.55 -1.08 -8.38
CA LYS A 232 -16.40 -0.38 -9.35
C LYS A 232 -16.86 -1.30 -10.48
N LEU A 233 -17.25 -2.52 -10.17
CA LEU A 233 -17.73 -3.48 -11.17
C LEU A 233 -19.17 -3.17 -11.58
N THR A 234 -19.55 -3.58 -12.80
CA THR A 234 -20.97 -3.56 -13.19
C THR A 234 -21.82 -4.35 -12.20
N ILE A 235 -23.10 -3.98 -12.01
CA ILE A 235 -23.99 -4.64 -11.03
C ILE A 235 -24.04 -6.18 -11.23
N PRO A 236 -24.15 -6.73 -12.45
CA PRO A 236 -24.12 -8.17 -12.68
C PRO A 236 -22.78 -8.80 -12.27
N ALA A 237 -21.66 -8.17 -12.65
CA ALA A 237 -20.33 -8.67 -12.30
C ALA A 237 -20.09 -8.61 -10.78
N GLY A 238 -20.45 -7.51 -10.12
CA GLY A 238 -20.32 -7.35 -8.67
C GLY A 238 -21.11 -8.41 -7.89
N ARG A 239 -22.34 -8.73 -8.30
CA ARG A 239 -23.13 -9.80 -7.68
C ARG A 239 -22.49 -11.19 -7.85
N ALA A 240 -22.01 -11.49 -9.06
CA ALA A 240 -21.34 -12.77 -9.32
C ALA A 240 -20.06 -12.93 -8.48
N VAL A 241 -19.28 -11.85 -8.36
CA VAL A 241 -18.09 -11.81 -7.51
C VAL A 241 -18.45 -11.97 -6.03
N ALA A 242 -19.47 -11.28 -5.55
CA ALA A 242 -19.93 -11.38 -4.15
C ALA A 242 -20.34 -12.81 -3.81
N GLN A 243 -21.10 -13.45 -4.69
CA GLN A 243 -21.51 -14.84 -4.51
C GLN A 243 -20.31 -15.80 -4.51
N ALA A 244 -19.34 -15.61 -5.41
CA ALA A 244 -18.16 -16.45 -5.51
C ALA A 244 -17.18 -16.28 -4.33
N LEU A 245 -17.17 -15.10 -3.68
CA LEU A 245 -16.34 -14.81 -2.51
C LEU A 245 -16.99 -15.17 -1.17
N THR A 246 -18.30 -15.46 -1.16
CA THR A 246 -19.04 -15.74 0.07
C THR A 246 -18.49 -16.99 0.78
N GLY A 247 -18.12 -16.86 2.06
CA GLY A 247 -17.59 -17.96 2.88
C GLY A 247 -16.10 -18.26 2.69
N LEU A 248 -15.39 -17.50 1.86
CA LEU A 248 -13.95 -17.65 1.67
C LEU A 248 -13.13 -16.80 2.65
N ASN A 249 -11.95 -17.29 3.04
CA ASN A 249 -11.00 -16.51 3.82
C ASN A 249 -10.23 -15.53 2.91
N HIS A 250 -10.64 -14.26 2.93
CA HIS A 250 -10.05 -13.21 2.08
C HIS A 250 -8.59 -12.88 2.43
N HIS A 251 -8.09 -13.25 3.61
CA HIS A 251 -6.70 -12.95 4.01
C HIS A 251 -5.67 -13.88 3.36
N ASN A 252 -6.10 -14.95 2.69
CA ASN A 252 -5.23 -15.88 1.96
C ASN A 252 -5.53 -15.83 0.45
N PRO A 253 -4.94 -14.86 -0.29
CA PRO A 253 -5.10 -14.72 -1.74
C PRO A 253 -4.96 -16.02 -2.53
N LYS A 254 -3.94 -16.82 -2.21
CA LYS A 254 -3.67 -18.06 -2.92
C LYS A 254 -4.82 -19.07 -2.78
N ALA A 255 -5.35 -19.21 -1.57
CA ALA A 255 -6.44 -20.13 -1.29
C ALA A 255 -7.77 -19.66 -1.91
N TRP A 256 -8.15 -18.40 -1.72
CA TRP A 256 -9.43 -17.92 -2.24
C TRP A 256 -9.43 -17.73 -3.76
N CYS A 257 -8.30 -17.32 -4.38
CA CYS A 257 -8.19 -17.27 -5.85
C CYS A 257 -8.29 -18.68 -6.47
N ARG A 258 -7.78 -19.71 -5.79
CA ARG A 258 -7.93 -21.10 -6.24
C ARG A 258 -9.39 -21.55 -6.16
N ALA A 259 -10.04 -21.30 -5.02
CA ALA A 259 -11.46 -21.61 -4.84
C ALA A 259 -12.34 -20.83 -5.85
N LEU A 260 -11.95 -19.60 -6.19
CA LEU A 260 -12.64 -18.80 -7.21
C LEU A 260 -12.61 -19.50 -8.58
N LEU A 261 -11.45 -20.03 -8.99
CA LEU A 261 -11.31 -20.79 -10.23
C LEU A 261 -12.17 -22.06 -10.23
N ASP A 262 -12.19 -22.80 -9.12
CA ASP A 262 -12.99 -24.01 -8.98
C ASP A 262 -14.51 -23.70 -9.08
N ASN A 263 -14.92 -22.49 -8.70
CA ASN A 263 -16.28 -21.95 -8.84
C ASN A 263 -16.52 -21.21 -10.17
N GLY A 264 -15.58 -21.25 -11.11
CA GLY A 264 -15.69 -20.60 -12.42
C GLY A 264 -15.62 -19.07 -12.39
N GLY A 265 -15.14 -18.48 -11.29
CA GLY A 265 -14.88 -17.05 -11.20
C GLY A 265 -13.48 -16.72 -11.71
N THR A 266 -13.42 -15.96 -12.78
CA THR A 266 -12.21 -15.61 -13.52
C THR A 266 -12.18 -14.11 -13.83
N PHE A 267 -10.99 -13.52 -13.96
CA PHE A 267 -10.80 -12.07 -13.91
C PHE A 267 -11.41 -11.31 -15.12
N GLU A 268 -11.53 -11.94 -16.28
CA GLU A 268 -12.19 -11.39 -17.46
C GLU A 268 -13.66 -11.06 -17.22
N ARG A 269 -14.30 -11.71 -16.23
CA ARG A 269 -15.69 -11.46 -15.85
C ARG A 269 -15.85 -10.23 -14.96
N TRP A 270 -14.75 -9.67 -14.46
CA TRP A 270 -14.73 -8.52 -13.56
C TRP A 270 -14.74 -7.24 -14.39
N VAL A 271 -15.88 -6.96 -15.03
CA VAL A 271 -16.06 -5.82 -15.92
C VAL A 271 -16.22 -4.53 -15.10
N PRO A 272 -15.28 -3.56 -15.20
CA PRO A 272 -15.38 -2.26 -14.53
C PRO A 272 -16.47 -1.37 -15.16
N LEU A 273 -17.06 -0.49 -14.36
CA LEU A 273 -18.03 0.53 -14.80
C LEU A 273 -17.43 1.53 -15.78
N GLU A 274 -16.12 1.79 -15.67
CA GLU A 274 -15.36 2.73 -16.52
C GLU A 274 -15.28 2.25 -17.99
N ASN A 275 -15.56 0.98 -18.28
CA ASN A 275 -15.52 0.40 -19.62
C ASN A 275 -16.88 0.39 -20.35
N LEU A 276 -17.92 1.04 -19.80
CA LEU A 276 -19.21 1.18 -20.47
C LEU A 276 -19.21 2.45 -21.33
N PRO A 277 -19.43 2.37 -22.66
CA PRO A 277 -19.63 3.56 -23.48
C PRO A 277 -20.86 4.33 -22.99
N ALA A 278 -20.78 5.66 -22.99
CA ALA A 278 -21.91 6.49 -22.58
C ALA A 278 -23.07 6.34 -23.60
N ASP A 279 -24.31 6.35 -23.11
CA ASP A 279 -25.52 6.42 -23.94
C ASP A 279 -25.79 7.85 -24.48
N CYS A 280 -24.74 8.63 -24.69
CA CYS A 280 -24.75 10.00 -25.16
C CYS A 280 -23.82 10.09 -26.37
N ASP A 281 -24.35 10.53 -27.51
CA ASP A 281 -23.57 10.65 -28.74
C ASP A 281 -22.96 12.06 -28.87
N GLU A 282 -23.70 13.07 -28.38
CA GLU A 282 -23.31 14.47 -28.48
C GLU A 282 -23.82 15.31 -27.30
N VAL A 283 -23.03 16.31 -26.90
CA VAL A 283 -23.40 17.34 -25.93
C VAL A 283 -23.20 18.73 -26.53
N ARG A 284 -24.08 19.68 -26.24
CA ARG A 284 -23.98 21.08 -26.71
C ARG A 284 -24.30 22.06 -25.59
N ILE A 285 -23.44 23.06 -25.39
CA ILE A 285 -23.74 24.21 -24.52
C ILE A 285 -24.68 25.16 -25.27
N ASN A 286 -25.68 25.69 -24.57
CA ASN A 286 -26.57 26.70 -25.15
C ASN A 286 -25.79 28.00 -25.40
N PRO A 287 -25.96 28.65 -26.57
CA PRO A 287 -25.25 29.88 -26.90
C PRO A 287 -25.43 30.97 -25.82
N PHE A 288 -24.37 31.73 -25.58
CA PHE A 288 -24.39 32.88 -24.68
C PHE A 288 -24.92 34.15 -25.35
N ARG A 289 -25.07 34.11 -26.68
CA ARG A 289 -25.67 35.18 -27.48
C ARG A 289 -27.10 34.86 -27.90
N THR A 290 -27.90 35.91 -27.96
CA THR A 290 -29.20 35.89 -28.63
C THR A 290 -29.03 35.98 -30.14
N GLN A 291 -30.08 35.66 -30.91
CA GLN A 291 -30.08 35.83 -32.38
C GLN A 291 -29.84 37.28 -32.83
N ALA A 292 -30.06 38.28 -31.95
CA ALA A 292 -29.79 39.69 -32.21
C ALA A 292 -28.34 40.12 -31.89
N GLY A 293 -27.48 39.19 -31.45
CA GLY A 293 -26.06 39.46 -31.14
C GLY A 293 -25.78 40.02 -29.75
N SER A 294 -26.81 40.31 -28.95
CA SER A 294 -26.70 40.70 -27.53
C SER A 294 -26.53 39.48 -26.61
N SER A 295 -26.00 39.67 -25.39
CA SER A 295 -25.90 38.58 -24.40
C SER A 295 -27.29 38.03 -24.01
N ASP A 296 -27.38 36.72 -23.77
CA ASP A 296 -28.63 36.07 -23.37
C ASP A 296 -29.07 36.64 -22.00
N PRO A 297 -30.29 37.21 -21.89
CA PRO A 297 -30.78 37.79 -20.64
C PRO A 297 -30.91 36.78 -19.48
N LYS A 298 -30.88 35.48 -19.78
CA LYS A 298 -30.85 34.41 -18.78
C LYS A 298 -29.46 34.24 -18.14
N ILE A 299 -28.41 34.81 -18.72
CA ILE A 299 -27.02 34.73 -18.28
C ILE A 299 -26.55 36.13 -17.85
N LYS A 300 -27.06 36.59 -16.70
CA LYS A 300 -26.83 37.94 -16.17
C LYS A 300 -25.36 38.30 -15.90
N ALA A 301 -24.48 37.29 -15.82
CA ALA A 301 -23.05 37.50 -15.60
C ALA A 301 -22.31 38.01 -16.85
N LEU A 302 -22.90 37.84 -18.04
CA LEU A 302 -22.32 38.28 -19.31
C LEU A 302 -22.98 39.56 -19.80
N ILE A 303 -22.14 40.51 -20.18
CA ILE A 303 -22.56 41.73 -20.86
C ILE A 303 -21.89 41.85 -22.22
N THR A 304 -22.39 42.77 -23.04
CA THR A 304 -21.72 43.21 -24.25
C THR A 304 -21.91 44.71 -24.39
N ASP A 305 -20.90 45.42 -24.87
CA ASP A 305 -20.95 46.88 -25.00
C ASP A 305 -21.81 47.33 -26.20
N ALA A 306 -21.98 46.47 -27.21
CA ALA A 306 -22.86 46.67 -28.35
C ALA A 306 -23.35 45.33 -28.92
N PRO A 307 -24.53 45.27 -29.58
CA PRO A 307 -24.97 44.06 -30.27
C PRO A 307 -23.92 43.56 -31.27
N GLY A 308 -23.45 42.31 -31.11
CA GLY A 308 -22.38 41.73 -31.91
C GLY A 308 -20.95 42.02 -31.44
N GLY A 309 -20.76 42.83 -30.38
CA GLY A 309 -19.46 43.10 -29.76
C GLY A 309 -18.96 41.93 -28.90
N ALA A 310 -17.75 42.05 -28.32
CA ALA A 310 -17.20 41.04 -27.41
C ALA A 310 -18.11 40.81 -26.19
N LEU A 311 -18.07 39.60 -25.64
CA LEU A 311 -18.75 39.26 -24.38
C LEU A 311 -17.77 39.48 -23.23
N PHE A 312 -18.26 40.07 -22.14
CA PHE A 312 -17.48 40.27 -20.93
C PHE A 312 -18.19 39.68 -19.71
N ALA A 313 -17.47 38.83 -18.96
CA ALA A 313 -17.91 38.27 -17.70
C ALA A 313 -17.31 39.07 -16.53
N GLN A 314 -18.16 39.52 -15.61
CA GLN A 314 -17.68 40.17 -14.39
C GLN A 314 -17.12 39.14 -13.40
N VAL A 315 -15.99 39.42 -12.79
CA VAL A 315 -15.34 38.56 -11.79
C VAL A 315 -15.60 39.10 -10.38
N GLY A 316 -15.87 38.19 -9.42
CA GLY A 316 -15.97 38.49 -7.99
C GLY A 316 -16.75 37.44 -7.19
N ASP A 317 -16.63 37.47 -5.86
CA ASP A 317 -17.12 36.50 -4.84
C ASP A 317 -18.59 36.07 -4.97
N LYS A 318 -19.41 36.80 -5.72
CA LYS A 318 -20.85 36.54 -5.90
C LYS A 318 -21.29 36.41 -7.35
N VAL A 319 -20.37 36.52 -8.31
CA VAL A 319 -20.71 36.40 -9.73
C VAL A 319 -20.69 34.93 -10.13
N LYS A 320 -21.82 34.46 -10.65
CA LYS A 320 -21.97 33.09 -11.13
C LYS A 320 -22.35 33.09 -12.59
N LEU A 321 -21.55 32.42 -13.41
CA LEU A 321 -21.87 32.18 -14.81
C LEU A 321 -22.79 30.97 -14.91
N LYS A 322 -24.06 31.22 -15.25
CA LYS A 322 -25.04 30.15 -15.43
C LYS A 322 -24.88 29.54 -16.82
N VAL A 323 -24.62 28.24 -16.88
CA VAL A 323 -24.42 27.48 -18.11
C VAL A 323 -25.55 26.46 -18.24
N ASN A 324 -26.19 26.40 -19.40
CA ASN A 324 -27.20 25.39 -19.72
C ASN A 324 -26.71 24.59 -20.93
N TRP A 325 -27.05 23.31 -20.97
CA TRP A 325 -26.66 22.44 -22.07
C TRP A 325 -27.76 21.45 -22.45
N GLU A 326 -27.60 20.87 -23.63
CA GLU A 326 -28.45 19.81 -24.16
C GLU A 326 -27.60 18.59 -24.52
N THR A 327 -28.22 17.41 -24.46
CA THR A 327 -27.59 16.13 -24.79
C THR A 327 -28.39 15.46 -25.90
N PHE A 328 -27.71 14.70 -26.75
CA PHE A 328 -28.29 13.96 -27.86
C PHE A 328 -27.78 12.51 -27.79
N PRO A 329 -28.65 11.51 -27.52
CA PRO A 329 -30.09 11.63 -27.22
C PRO A 329 -30.41 12.42 -25.94
N LYS A 330 -31.64 12.93 -25.83
CA LYS A 330 -32.06 13.76 -24.69
C LYS A 330 -31.90 13.03 -23.36
N ASN A 331 -32.18 11.73 -23.30
CA ASN A 331 -31.99 10.96 -22.07
C ASN A 331 -30.60 10.34 -22.09
N THR A 332 -29.83 10.56 -21.03
CA THR A 332 -28.50 9.98 -20.84
C THR A 332 -28.28 9.51 -19.40
N THR A 333 -27.47 8.47 -19.27
CA THR A 333 -26.91 7.85 -18.07
C THR A 333 -25.61 8.50 -17.57
N VAL A 334 -25.12 9.57 -18.22
CA VAL A 334 -23.95 10.32 -17.74
C VAL A 334 -24.11 10.67 -16.26
N SER A 335 -23.16 10.20 -15.46
CA SER A 335 -23.24 10.22 -14.00
C SER A 335 -22.81 11.57 -13.41
N LYS A 336 -21.88 12.25 -14.08
CA LYS A 336 -21.31 13.52 -13.64
C LYS A 336 -21.00 14.41 -14.86
N TRP A 337 -21.03 15.71 -14.65
CA TRP A 337 -20.60 16.71 -15.61
C TRP A 337 -19.54 17.59 -14.97
N LEU A 338 -18.50 17.95 -15.72
CA LEU A 338 -17.50 18.93 -15.30
C LEU A 338 -17.67 20.19 -16.15
N LEU A 339 -17.91 21.31 -15.48
CA LEU A 339 -17.79 22.64 -16.09
C LEU A 339 -16.47 23.26 -15.66
N GLU A 340 -15.73 23.80 -16.60
CA GLU A 340 -14.45 24.46 -16.34
C GLU A 340 -14.28 25.70 -17.24
N LEU A 341 -13.59 26.71 -16.71
CA LEU A 341 -13.15 27.85 -17.48
C LEU A 341 -11.81 27.50 -18.14
N ALA A 342 -11.73 27.61 -19.45
CA ALA A 342 -10.53 27.30 -20.23
C ALA A 342 -10.17 28.49 -21.14
N PRO A 343 -8.88 28.74 -21.43
CA PRO A 343 -8.48 29.70 -22.46
C PRO A 343 -9.07 29.30 -23.81
N ALA A 344 -9.41 30.28 -24.64
CA ALA A 344 -9.96 30.04 -25.98
C ALA A 344 -8.91 29.58 -26.99
N ASP A 345 -7.64 29.88 -26.71
CA ASP A 345 -6.46 29.41 -27.43
C ASP A 345 -6.03 28.05 -26.86
N GLU A 346 -6.01 27.02 -27.71
CA GLU A 346 -5.70 25.64 -27.31
C GLU A 346 -4.19 25.42 -27.07
N GLU A 347 -3.34 26.35 -27.49
CA GLU A 347 -1.87 26.30 -27.27
C GLU A 347 -1.43 26.94 -25.94
N ALA A 348 -2.32 27.62 -25.22
CA ALA A 348 -2.05 28.20 -23.91
C ALA A 348 -2.27 27.14 -22.81
N ASP A 349 -1.18 26.59 -22.27
CA ASP A 349 -1.24 25.63 -21.15
C ASP A 349 -1.79 26.31 -19.88
N GLY A 350 -2.56 25.58 -19.08
CA GLY A 350 -3.16 26.10 -17.83
C GLY A 350 -2.13 26.60 -16.80
N ASP A 351 -0.87 26.16 -16.91
CA ASP A 351 0.26 26.60 -16.09
C ASP A 351 0.81 27.98 -16.51
N GLU A 352 0.38 28.53 -17.67
CA GLU A 352 0.78 29.85 -18.15
C GLU A 352 0.03 30.98 -17.40
N PHE A 353 -1.10 30.66 -16.77
CA PHE A 353 -1.86 31.59 -15.95
C PHE A 353 -1.53 31.38 -14.47
N ALA A 354 -1.08 32.44 -13.78
CA ALA A 354 -0.80 32.41 -12.34
C ALA A 354 -2.07 32.30 -11.44
N ILE A 355 -3.24 32.07 -12.04
CA ILE A 355 -4.55 32.09 -11.41
C ILE A 355 -5.22 30.74 -11.64
N ASP A 356 -5.71 30.12 -10.57
CA ASP A 356 -6.49 28.88 -10.66
C ASP A 356 -7.83 29.14 -11.36
N LEU A 357 -8.01 28.57 -12.55
CA LEU A 357 -9.25 28.69 -13.30
C LEU A 357 -10.38 27.85 -12.65
N PRO A 358 -11.61 28.38 -12.54
CA PRO A 358 -12.68 27.76 -11.78
C PRO A 358 -13.19 26.51 -12.47
N THR A 359 -13.47 25.49 -11.64
CA THR A 359 -14.07 24.22 -12.04
C THR A 359 -15.28 23.91 -11.16
N LEU A 360 -16.26 23.20 -11.71
CA LEU A 360 -17.46 22.77 -11.02
C LEU A 360 -17.88 21.36 -11.49
N GLU A 361 -17.80 20.39 -10.58
CA GLU A 361 -18.39 19.07 -10.78
C GLU A 361 -19.89 19.09 -10.41
N ILE A 362 -20.72 18.62 -11.34
CA ILE A 362 -22.17 18.53 -11.20
C ILE A 362 -22.57 17.06 -11.20
N LYS A 363 -23.08 16.59 -10.07
CA LYS A 363 -23.63 15.22 -9.93
C LYS A 363 -24.97 15.09 -10.64
N ARG A 364 -25.33 13.87 -11.03
CA ARG A 364 -26.60 13.53 -11.69
C ARG A 364 -27.81 14.24 -11.09
N GLY A 365 -28.41 15.12 -11.88
CA GLY A 365 -29.65 15.83 -11.59
C GLY A 365 -30.43 16.08 -12.88
N THR A 366 -31.75 16.31 -12.77
CA THR A 366 -32.64 16.50 -13.94
C THR A 366 -32.46 17.85 -14.64
N SER A 367 -31.88 18.84 -13.97
CA SER A 367 -31.60 20.15 -14.56
C SER A 367 -30.24 20.15 -15.26
N ARG A 368 -30.21 20.17 -16.59
CA ARG A 368 -29.00 20.36 -17.44
C ARG A 368 -28.49 21.80 -17.36
N THR A 369 -28.16 22.20 -16.14
CA THR A 369 -27.82 23.57 -15.75
C THR A 369 -26.76 23.54 -14.66
N GLY A 370 -25.74 24.38 -14.80
CA GLY A 370 -24.67 24.60 -13.84
C GLY A 370 -24.45 26.09 -13.60
N SER A 371 -23.75 26.44 -12.53
CA SER A 371 -23.43 27.83 -12.21
C SER A 371 -21.99 27.92 -11.73
N LEU A 372 -21.09 28.20 -12.67
CA LEU A 372 -19.65 28.30 -12.41
C LEU A 372 -19.37 29.59 -11.63
N SER A 373 -18.66 29.49 -10.51
CA SER A 373 -18.27 30.67 -9.73
C SER A 373 -17.15 31.39 -10.46
N LEU A 374 -17.36 32.64 -10.85
CA LEU A 374 -16.29 33.49 -11.40
C LEU A 374 -15.63 34.27 -10.25
N ASP A 375 -15.25 33.54 -9.22
CA ASP A 375 -14.41 34.02 -8.13
C ASP A 375 -13.03 33.44 -8.37
N LEU A 376 -12.20 34.23 -9.05
CA LEU A 376 -10.85 33.84 -9.45
C LEU A 376 -9.84 34.03 -8.31
N GLY A 377 -10.28 34.44 -7.11
CA GLY A 377 -9.38 34.68 -5.98
C GLY A 377 -8.34 35.78 -6.24
N LEU A 378 -8.61 36.68 -7.18
CA LEU A 378 -7.72 37.78 -7.58
C LEU A 378 -7.42 38.68 -6.38
N MET A 379 -6.15 38.98 -6.19
CA MET A 379 -5.65 39.95 -5.23
C MET A 379 -5.75 41.37 -5.80
N ALA A 380 -5.62 42.40 -4.95
CA ALA A 380 -5.80 43.80 -5.34
C ALA A 380 -4.86 44.30 -6.46
N ASP A 381 -3.72 43.62 -6.67
CA ASP A 381 -2.71 43.94 -7.69
C ASP A 381 -2.64 42.89 -8.82
N ASP A 382 -3.54 41.90 -8.84
CA ASP A 382 -3.54 40.86 -9.88
C ASP A 382 -4.19 41.41 -11.16
N GLU A 383 -3.40 41.52 -12.23
CA GLU A 383 -3.94 41.83 -13.55
C GLU A 383 -4.73 40.63 -14.08
N LEU A 384 -5.96 40.90 -14.54
CA LEU A 384 -6.75 39.89 -15.24
C LEU A 384 -6.04 39.47 -16.53
N PRO A 385 -6.07 38.16 -16.87
CA PRO A 385 -5.56 37.71 -18.16
C PRO A 385 -6.29 38.43 -19.30
N GLN A 386 -5.53 38.98 -20.24
CA GLN A 386 -6.06 39.69 -21.41
C GLN A 386 -6.49 38.74 -22.55
N SER A 387 -6.49 37.43 -22.29
CA SER A 387 -6.91 36.39 -23.24
C SER A 387 -8.43 36.18 -23.22
N ALA A 388 -8.95 35.62 -24.32
CA ALA A 388 -10.32 35.15 -24.38
C ALA A 388 -10.46 33.79 -23.69
N PHE A 389 -11.62 33.54 -23.08
CA PHE A 389 -11.97 32.30 -22.38
C PHE A 389 -13.23 31.67 -22.98
N LYS A 390 -13.34 30.35 -22.80
CA LYS A 390 -14.53 29.53 -23.07
C LYS A 390 -14.89 28.73 -21.83
N VAL A 391 -16.16 28.36 -21.69
CA VAL A 391 -16.56 27.29 -20.78
C VAL A 391 -16.47 25.97 -21.52
N ARG A 392 -15.74 25.02 -20.94
CA ARG A 392 -15.70 23.62 -21.40
C ARG A 392 -16.59 22.77 -20.50
N LEU A 393 -17.43 21.96 -21.12
CA LEU A 393 -18.31 20.99 -20.47
C LEU A 393 -17.87 19.58 -20.88
N SER A 394 -17.50 18.77 -19.91
CA SER A 394 -17.05 17.39 -20.12
C SER A 394 -17.99 16.40 -19.42
N ALA A 395 -18.44 15.37 -20.13
CA ALA A 395 -19.17 14.26 -19.51
C ALA A 395 -18.18 13.37 -18.74
N LEU A 396 -18.42 13.12 -17.45
CA LEU A 396 -17.51 12.33 -16.62
C LEU A 396 -18.13 11.00 -16.18
N SER A 397 -17.27 9.98 -16.08
CA SER A 397 -17.55 8.73 -15.41
C SER A 397 -17.67 8.95 -13.90
N GLU A 398 -18.17 7.96 -13.16
CA GLU A 398 -18.20 8.03 -11.69
C GLU A 398 -16.78 8.20 -11.09
N GLY A 399 -15.76 7.69 -11.80
CA GLY A 399 -14.34 7.82 -11.48
C GLY A 399 -13.72 9.18 -11.81
N GLY A 400 -14.42 10.06 -12.52
CA GLY A 400 -13.92 11.40 -12.89
C GLY A 400 -13.17 11.47 -14.22
N GLU A 401 -13.17 10.39 -15.01
CA GLU A 401 -12.58 10.37 -16.36
C GLU A 401 -13.59 10.84 -17.41
N THR A 402 -13.11 11.50 -18.47
CA THR A 402 -13.97 11.95 -19.57
C THR A 402 -14.53 10.76 -20.34
N LEU A 403 -15.85 10.70 -20.43
CA LEU A 403 -16.57 9.68 -21.19
C LEU A 403 -16.40 9.91 -22.69
N VAL A 404 -16.42 8.82 -23.44
CA VAL A 404 -16.40 8.84 -24.91
C VAL A 404 -17.77 8.44 -25.48
N ASN A 405 -18.08 8.95 -26.66
CA ASN A 405 -19.27 8.59 -27.43
C ASN A 405 -19.09 7.23 -28.14
N SER A 406 -20.11 6.80 -28.90
CA SER A 406 -20.07 5.55 -29.67
C SER A 406 -18.93 5.48 -30.72
N SER A 407 -18.40 6.63 -31.13
CA SER A 407 -17.30 6.78 -32.09
C SER A 407 -15.92 6.89 -31.42
N GLN A 408 -15.85 6.69 -30.10
CA GLN A 408 -14.64 6.87 -29.27
C GLN A 408 -14.10 8.30 -29.19
N GLU A 409 -14.91 9.30 -29.51
CA GLU A 409 -14.55 10.72 -29.34
C GLU A 409 -14.97 11.19 -27.94
N PRO A 410 -14.18 12.08 -27.29
CA PRO A 410 -14.51 12.60 -25.97
C PRO A 410 -15.80 13.44 -26.01
N LEU A 411 -16.70 13.19 -25.07
CA LEU A 411 -17.96 13.94 -24.94
C LEU A 411 -17.70 15.31 -24.28
N VAL A 412 -17.29 16.27 -25.11
CA VAL A 412 -16.94 17.63 -24.71
C VAL A 412 -17.73 18.66 -25.53
N ALA A 413 -18.19 19.74 -24.88
CA ALA A 413 -18.77 20.90 -25.53
C ALA A 413 -18.08 22.19 -25.07
N LEU A 414 -17.95 23.15 -25.98
CA LEU A 414 -17.38 24.47 -25.72
C LEU A 414 -18.45 25.56 -25.88
N SER A 415 -18.35 26.63 -25.08
CA SER A 415 -19.21 27.82 -25.19
C SER A 415 -18.67 28.85 -26.19
N ASP A 416 -19.45 29.92 -26.36
CA ASP A 416 -18.96 31.16 -26.98
C ASP A 416 -17.80 31.76 -26.17
N GLU A 417 -16.94 32.51 -26.87
CA GLU A 417 -15.80 33.24 -26.29
C GLU A 417 -16.22 34.49 -25.52
N PHE A 418 -15.54 34.75 -24.40
CA PHE A 418 -15.72 35.96 -23.60
C PHE A 418 -14.43 36.36 -22.85
N TYR A 419 -14.38 37.60 -22.41
CA TYR A 419 -13.27 38.18 -21.63
C TYR A 419 -13.68 38.42 -20.18
N LEU A 420 -12.70 38.60 -19.28
CA LEU A 420 -12.92 38.84 -17.86
C LEU A 420 -12.76 40.32 -17.51
N ARG A 421 -13.51 40.81 -16.51
CA ARG A 421 -13.38 42.19 -15.98
C ARG A 421 -13.67 42.28 -14.47
N THR A 422 -12.94 43.12 -13.73
CA THR A 422 -13.19 43.40 -12.30
C THR A 422 -14.24 44.51 -12.10
N ALA A 423 -14.83 44.56 -10.90
CA ALA A 423 -15.90 45.51 -10.58
C ALA A 423 -15.42 46.92 -10.22
N GLN A 424 -14.12 47.12 -9.98
CA GLN A 424 -13.55 48.38 -9.48
C GLN A 424 -12.22 48.73 -10.16
N GLU A 425 -12.28 49.63 -11.14
CA GLU A 425 -11.15 50.43 -11.62
C GLU A 425 -11.03 51.75 -10.82
N ASN A 426 -11.42 51.77 -9.53
CA ASN A 426 -11.34 52.96 -8.67
C ASN A 426 -10.73 52.62 -7.30
N THR A 427 -9.42 52.91 -7.19
CA THR A 427 -8.62 53.39 -6.03
C THR A 427 -8.72 52.72 -4.65
N ASP A 428 -7.66 51.96 -4.30
CA ASP A 428 -6.74 52.07 -3.14
C ASP A 428 -7.24 51.94 -1.66
N PRO A 429 -6.36 51.68 -0.66
CA PRO A 429 -5.94 50.33 -0.23
C PRO A 429 -6.23 50.02 1.26
N GLY A 430 -6.33 48.74 1.62
CA GLY A 430 -6.45 48.31 3.03
C GLY A 430 -6.46 46.79 3.19
N SER A 431 -5.29 46.22 3.50
CA SER A 431 -4.97 44.79 3.50
C SER A 431 -5.68 43.94 4.57
N GLY A 432 -6.07 42.71 4.20
CA GLY A 432 -6.35 41.60 5.12
C GLY A 432 -6.16 40.25 4.44
N ALA A 433 -4.99 39.62 4.59
CA ALA A 433 -4.65 38.34 3.96
C ALA A 433 -5.30 37.12 4.66
N ARG A 434 -5.67 36.08 3.90
CA ARG A 434 -6.25 34.81 4.39
C ARG A 434 -5.24 33.65 4.41
N GLU A 435 -5.37 32.76 5.40
CA GLU A 435 -4.43 31.70 5.81
C GLU A 435 -4.78 30.30 5.20
N ARG A 436 -3.78 29.49 4.80
CA ARG A 436 -3.93 28.11 4.26
C ARG A 436 -3.60 27.06 5.34
N VAL A 437 -4.29 25.92 5.35
CA VAL A 437 -4.18 24.88 6.41
C VAL A 437 -3.82 23.50 5.83
N ARG A 438 -2.87 22.76 6.43
CA ARG A 438 -2.42 21.41 6.00
C ARG A 438 -2.20 20.42 7.17
N SER A 439 -2.42 19.11 6.94
CA SER A 439 -2.22 18.05 7.94
C SER A 439 -0.84 17.35 7.84
N ALA A 440 -0.20 17.06 8.97
CA ALA A 440 1.08 16.33 9.09
C ALA A 440 1.05 15.32 10.25
N ASN A 441 1.99 14.36 10.30
CA ASN A 441 2.07 13.37 11.40
C ASN A 441 2.92 13.86 12.58
N THR A 442 3.91 14.71 12.33
CA THR A 442 4.72 15.39 13.35
C THR A 442 4.96 16.84 12.99
N LEU A 443 5.35 17.65 13.97
CA LEU A 443 5.68 19.06 13.75
C LEU A 443 6.92 19.21 12.86
N ALA A 444 7.95 18.41 13.10
CA ALA A 444 9.16 18.40 12.28
C ALA A 444 8.86 18.09 10.80
N GLU A 445 7.98 17.11 10.53
CA GLU A 445 7.53 16.80 9.18
C GLU A 445 6.77 17.98 8.55
N GLY A 446 5.81 18.56 9.28
CA GLY A 446 5.04 19.71 8.81
C GLY A 446 5.93 20.90 8.47
N MET A 447 6.91 21.19 9.32
CA MET A 447 7.87 22.27 9.12
C MET A 447 8.77 22.02 7.91
N LEU A 448 9.30 20.80 7.75
CA LEU A 448 10.12 20.45 6.58
C LEU A 448 9.37 20.62 5.26
N ARG A 449 8.10 20.19 5.23
CA ARG A 449 7.23 20.37 4.06
C ARG A 449 7.00 21.84 3.75
N ALA A 450 6.71 22.66 4.78
CA ALA A 450 6.53 24.10 4.63
C ALA A 450 7.79 24.78 4.04
N VAL A 451 8.99 24.41 4.52
CA VAL A 451 10.26 24.93 3.96
C VAL A 451 10.42 24.54 2.49
N THR A 452 10.19 23.27 2.17
CA THR A 452 10.46 22.73 0.84
C THR A 452 9.57 23.39 -0.22
N LEU A 453 8.34 23.74 0.14
CA LEU A 453 7.37 24.32 -0.78
C LEU A 453 7.50 25.84 -0.94
N HIS A 454 7.94 26.54 0.10
CA HIS A 454 7.86 28.01 0.14
C HIS A 454 9.20 28.70 0.36
N GLY A 455 10.30 27.96 0.53
CA GLY A 455 11.66 28.49 0.64
C GLY A 455 11.89 29.42 1.84
N ALA A 456 10.99 29.39 2.83
CA ALA A 456 10.95 30.39 3.90
C ALA A 456 12.03 30.19 4.97
N ARG A 457 12.52 31.31 5.53
CA ARG A 457 13.18 31.37 6.84
C ARG A 457 12.11 31.63 7.91
N PHE A 458 12.12 30.83 8.98
CA PHE A 458 11.13 30.91 10.06
C PHE A 458 11.51 31.99 11.07
N ASP A 459 11.30 33.25 10.71
CA ASP A 459 11.37 34.34 11.68
C ASP A 459 9.93 34.72 12.05
N GLU A 460 9.42 34.04 13.09
CA GLU A 460 8.22 34.31 13.91
C GLU A 460 6.86 34.54 13.22
N ILE A 461 5.89 33.65 13.51
CA ILE A 461 4.72 33.96 14.37
C ILE A 461 4.10 32.62 14.77
N GLU A 462 4.25 32.26 16.04
CA GLU A 462 3.71 31.04 16.62
C GLU A 462 2.41 31.32 17.38
N SER A 463 1.37 30.53 17.12
CA SER A 463 0.16 30.48 17.93
C SER A 463 -0.25 29.02 18.08
N PRO A 464 0.50 28.24 18.88
CA PRO A 464 0.20 26.83 19.08
C PRO A 464 -1.16 26.71 19.79
N ALA A 465 -2.03 25.86 19.25
CA ALA A 465 -3.37 25.67 19.80
C ALA A 465 -3.76 24.19 19.75
N TRP A 466 -4.37 23.74 20.84
CA TRP A 466 -5.03 22.44 20.93
C TRP A 466 -6.51 22.63 20.69
N THR A 467 -7.08 21.91 19.72
CA THR A 467 -8.49 21.98 19.38
C THR A 467 -9.12 20.58 19.41
N PRO A 468 -10.28 20.41 20.07
CA PRO A 468 -11.06 19.18 19.92
C PRO A 468 -11.59 19.06 18.49
N ALA A 469 -11.40 17.92 17.84
CA ALA A 469 -11.86 17.64 16.48
C ALA A 469 -12.62 16.30 16.43
N GLY A 470 -13.87 16.29 16.89
CA GLY A 470 -14.66 15.06 16.98
C GLY A 470 -14.07 14.07 18.00
N PRO A 471 -13.85 12.78 17.65
CA PRO A 471 -13.23 11.80 18.54
C PRO A 471 -11.70 11.92 18.66
N ALA A 472 -11.08 12.91 18.00
CA ALA A 472 -9.64 13.13 17.99
C ALA A 472 -9.30 14.52 18.54
N ILE A 473 -8.06 14.70 19.01
CA ILE A 473 -7.52 15.99 19.42
C ILE A 473 -6.57 16.47 18.32
N THR A 474 -6.62 17.73 17.93
CA THR A 474 -5.72 18.28 16.90
C THR A 474 -4.84 19.38 17.49
N PHE A 475 -3.53 19.26 17.30
CA PHE A 475 -2.60 20.37 17.50
C PHE A 475 -2.50 21.19 16.21
N SER A 476 -2.51 22.51 16.32
CA SER A 476 -2.27 23.39 15.18
C SER A 476 -1.23 24.45 15.50
N MET A 477 -0.38 24.76 14.52
CA MET A 477 0.64 25.80 14.63
C MET A 477 0.80 26.52 13.30
N ARG A 478 0.85 27.85 13.36
CA ARG A 478 1.17 28.69 12.20
C ARG A 478 2.68 28.60 11.94
N ALA A 479 3.05 28.14 10.75
CA ALA A 479 4.45 28.01 10.30
C ALA A 479 4.90 29.25 9.52
N THR A 480 3.98 29.90 8.79
CA THR A 480 4.20 31.20 8.12
C THR A 480 2.92 32.03 8.18
N ALA A 481 2.97 33.32 7.81
CA ALA A 481 1.78 34.16 7.72
C ALA A 481 0.64 33.57 6.84
N ARG A 482 0.96 32.59 5.98
CA ARG A 482 0.03 31.96 5.04
C ARG A 482 -0.18 30.47 5.30
N GLU A 483 0.46 29.85 6.28
CA GLU A 483 0.42 28.39 6.48
C GLU A 483 0.24 27.96 7.94
N THR A 484 -0.79 27.15 8.19
CA THR A 484 -1.03 26.44 9.45
C THR A 484 -0.79 24.93 9.28
N ILE A 485 0.07 24.36 10.11
CA ILE A 485 0.26 22.91 10.28
C ILE A 485 -0.79 22.39 11.26
N ARG A 486 -1.43 21.27 10.95
CA ARG A 486 -2.34 20.52 11.84
C ARG A 486 -1.87 19.08 12.03
N ILE A 487 -1.83 18.62 13.28
CA ILE A 487 -1.39 17.26 13.63
C ILE A 487 -2.51 16.58 14.42
N PRO A 488 -3.16 15.55 13.85
CA PRO A 488 -4.22 14.81 14.53
C PRO A 488 -3.63 13.77 15.49
N PHE A 489 -4.19 13.71 16.70
CA PHE A 489 -3.84 12.75 17.75
C PHE A 489 -4.99 11.77 17.99
N ASN A 490 -4.62 10.52 18.23
CA ASN A 490 -5.54 9.54 18.79
C ASN A 490 -5.69 9.81 20.30
N THR A 491 -6.91 10.09 20.76
CA THR A 491 -7.19 10.47 22.14
C THR A 491 -6.74 9.43 23.17
N LEU A 492 -6.87 8.13 22.87
CA LEU A 492 -6.46 7.06 23.79
C LEU A 492 -4.94 6.99 23.92
N LEU A 493 -4.21 7.09 22.80
CA LEU A 493 -2.75 7.13 22.81
C LEU A 493 -2.21 8.40 23.47
N ASP A 494 -2.85 9.54 23.26
CA ASP A 494 -2.51 10.81 23.93
C ASP A 494 -2.63 10.69 25.45
N GLN A 495 -3.74 10.10 25.93
CA GLN A 495 -3.96 9.87 27.35
C GLN A 495 -2.93 8.90 27.97
N LEU A 496 -2.57 7.83 27.24
CA LEU A 496 -1.52 6.91 27.68
C LEU A 496 -0.14 7.57 27.68
N GLN A 497 0.17 8.37 26.67
CA GLN A 497 1.40 9.15 26.60
C GLN A 497 1.50 10.12 27.78
N GLN A 498 0.43 10.87 28.09
CA GLN A 498 0.38 11.76 29.24
C GLN A 498 0.62 11.01 30.56
N LYS A 499 -0.12 9.91 30.80
CA LYS A 499 0.09 9.06 32.00
C LYS A 499 1.53 8.56 32.11
N THR A 500 2.13 8.20 30.98
CA THR A 500 3.49 7.67 30.89
C THR A 500 4.54 8.74 31.17
N LEU A 501 4.34 9.97 30.66
CA LEU A 501 5.16 11.14 30.93
C LEU A 501 5.09 11.57 32.40
N ASP A 502 3.91 11.48 33.02
CA ASP A 502 3.69 11.85 34.42
C ASP A 502 4.27 10.84 35.40
N THR A 503 4.44 9.59 34.98
CA THR A 503 4.97 8.49 35.80
C THR A 503 6.25 7.90 35.20
N PRO A 504 7.36 8.66 35.16
CA PRO A 504 8.60 8.22 34.53
C PRO A 504 9.28 7.02 35.24
N GLY A 505 8.80 6.62 36.43
CA GLY A 505 9.24 5.39 37.11
C GLY A 505 8.46 4.13 36.74
N ALA A 506 7.27 4.23 36.15
CA ALA A 506 6.37 3.10 35.92
C ALA A 506 6.64 2.33 34.61
N LEU A 507 7.74 2.65 33.90
CA LEU A 507 8.18 2.05 32.64
C LEU A 507 7.17 2.08 31.46
N GLY A 508 5.96 2.60 31.65
CA GLY A 508 4.95 2.73 30.58
C GLY A 508 4.44 1.39 30.07
N LEU A 509 4.28 0.39 30.95
CA LEU A 509 3.80 -0.94 30.60
C LEU A 509 2.28 -0.99 30.73
N TRP A 510 1.58 -1.10 29.60
CA TRP A 510 0.12 -1.09 29.56
C TRP A 510 -0.42 -2.38 28.95
N ARG A 511 -1.58 -2.82 29.41
CA ARG A 511 -2.27 -3.99 28.84
C ARG A 511 -3.74 -3.69 28.60
N LEU A 512 -4.24 -4.12 27.45
CA LEU A 512 -5.65 -4.17 27.11
C LEU A 512 -6.01 -5.63 26.79
N ASN A 513 -6.95 -6.17 27.55
CA ASN A 513 -7.58 -7.45 27.23
C ASN A 513 -8.97 -7.15 26.67
N GLY A 514 -9.27 -7.65 25.48
CA GLY A 514 -10.57 -7.49 24.84
C GLY A 514 -11.16 -8.84 24.40
N GLU A 515 -12.47 -8.97 24.50
CA GLU A 515 -13.20 -10.13 23.98
C GLU A 515 -13.74 -9.85 22.57
N ASP A 516 -14.03 -8.57 22.26
CA ASP A 516 -14.60 -8.10 20.98
C ASP A 516 -13.83 -6.91 20.37
N ALA A 517 -13.97 -6.70 19.06
CA ALA A 517 -13.37 -5.59 18.31
C ALA A 517 -14.13 -4.26 18.48
N THR A 518 -14.40 -3.84 19.72
CA THR A 518 -14.99 -2.52 20.03
C THR A 518 -13.92 -1.46 20.31
N PRO A 519 -14.16 -0.17 20.03
CA PRO A 519 -13.23 0.90 20.40
C PRO A 519 -12.92 0.89 21.89
N ALA A 520 -11.64 0.76 22.24
CA ALA A 520 -11.21 0.69 23.62
C ALA A 520 -11.30 2.05 24.33
N THR A 521 -11.64 2.04 25.61
CA THR A 521 -11.59 3.21 26.50
C THR A 521 -10.40 3.12 27.45
N LEU A 522 -9.99 4.26 28.01
CA LEU A 522 -8.84 4.31 28.93
C LEU A 522 -9.04 3.43 30.17
N ASP A 523 -10.28 3.28 30.63
CA ASP A 523 -10.62 2.47 31.82
C ASP A 523 -10.42 0.96 31.60
N GLN A 524 -10.43 0.52 30.35
CA GLN A 524 -10.16 -0.88 29.98
C GLN A 524 -8.65 -1.19 29.94
N ILE A 525 -7.79 -0.17 30.00
CA ILE A 525 -6.34 -0.32 29.95
C ILE A 525 -5.76 -0.34 31.36
N VAL A 526 -5.10 -1.44 31.70
CA VAL A 526 -4.50 -1.65 33.01
C VAL A 526 -3.00 -1.41 32.92
N GLY A 527 -2.47 -0.59 33.83
CA GLY A 527 -1.02 -0.46 34.03
C GLY A 527 -0.47 -1.73 34.67
N THR A 528 0.53 -2.34 34.05
CA THR A 528 1.20 -3.51 34.61
C THR A 528 2.42 -3.07 35.40
N SER A 529 2.47 -3.40 36.69
CA SER A 529 3.72 -3.28 37.45
C SER A 529 4.62 -4.45 37.09
N SER A 530 5.88 -4.14 36.77
CA SER A 530 6.92 -5.16 36.73
C SER A 530 7.82 -4.99 37.95
N PRO A 531 8.27 -6.08 38.61
CA PRO A 531 9.36 -5.97 39.56
C PRO A 531 10.57 -5.37 38.84
N THR A 532 11.07 -4.26 39.37
CA THR A 532 12.35 -3.67 38.95
C THR A 532 13.45 -4.65 39.32
N SER A 533 14.35 -4.97 38.40
CA SER A 533 15.50 -5.84 38.69
C SER A 533 16.53 -5.14 39.59
N GLY A 534 16.48 -3.80 39.66
CA GLY A 534 17.38 -2.97 40.45
C GLY A 534 18.80 -2.98 39.90
N THR A 535 18.97 -3.35 38.63
CA THR A 535 20.29 -3.40 38.01
C THR A 535 20.84 -1.97 37.80
N PRO A 536 22.16 -1.77 37.88
CA PRO A 536 22.78 -0.47 37.62
C PRO A 536 22.38 0.13 36.25
N GLU A 537 22.17 -0.74 35.26
CA GLU A 537 21.76 -0.40 33.90
C GLU A 537 20.29 0.04 33.85
N GLU A 538 19.37 -0.66 34.54
CA GLU A 538 17.98 -0.24 34.70
C GLU A 538 17.89 1.14 35.41
N GLU A 539 18.64 1.34 36.50
CA GLU A 539 18.68 2.63 37.22
C GLU A 539 19.22 3.76 36.34
N ARG A 540 20.22 3.47 35.50
CA ARG A 540 20.75 4.42 34.52
C ARG A 540 19.70 4.77 33.47
N TYR A 541 18.97 3.78 32.95
CA TYR A 541 17.86 4.01 32.03
C TYR A 541 16.76 4.87 32.68
N LEU A 542 16.31 4.53 33.89
CA LEU A 542 15.28 5.28 34.61
C LEU A 542 15.70 6.74 34.87
N ARG A 543 16.97 7.00 35.19
CA ARG A 543 17.50 8.37 35.32
C ARG A 543 17.45 9.12 33.99
N ALA A 544 17.91 8.49 32.90
CA ALA A 544 17.87 9.11 31.57
C ALA A 544 16.43 9.37 31.10
N ARG A 545 15.50 8.43 31.35
CA ARG A 545 14.06 8.55 31.07
C ARG A 545 13.43 9.70 31.85
N LYS A 546 13.65 9.80 33.17
CA LYS A 546 13.17 10.92 33.99
C LYS A 546 13.67 12.26 33.46
N SER A 547 14.95 12.32 33.09
CA SER A 547 15.60 13.52 32.55
C SER A 547 14.99 13.96 31.22
N PHE A 548 14.76 13.01 30.30
CA PHE A 548 14.11 13.27 29.00
C PHE A 548 12.65 13.69 29.18
N PHE A 549 11.86 12.95 29.97
CA PHE A 549 10.43 13.24 30.16
C PHE A 549 10.20 14.55 30.91
N ALA A 550 11.09 14.95 31.81
CA ALA A 550 11.05 16.27 32.42
C ALA A 550 11.14 17.38 31.36
N ARG A 551 12.14 17.30 30.48
CA ARG A 551 12.33 18.27 29.39
C ARG A 551 11.17 18.32 28.41
N VAL A 552 10.57 17.17 28.05
CA VAL A 552 9.36 17.14 27.22
C VAL A 552 8.21 17.86 27.92
N ARG A 553 7.99 17.62 29.22
CA ARG A 553 6.90 18.24 29.99
C ARG A 553 7.11 19.73 30.24
N GLU A 554 8.36 20.20 30.28
CA GLU A 554 8.70 21.61 30.40
C GLU A 554 8.28 22.43 29.15
N GLN A 555 7.99 21.77 28.02
CA GLN A 555 7.53 22.43 26.81
C GLN A 555 6.03 22.73 26.85
N GLU A 556 5.63 23.79 27.56
CA GLU A 556 4.25 24.30 27.76
C GLU A 556 3.18 23.71 26.81
N VAL A 557 3.02 24.25 25.60
CA VAL A 557 1.97 23.84 24.65
C VAL A 557 2.41 22.67 23.74
N ARG A 558 3.70 22.29 23.79
CA ARG A 558 4.36 21.29 22.93
C ARG A 558 4.82 20.04 23.68
N HIS A 559 4.22 19.75 24.82
CA HIS A 559 4.58 18.67 25.75
C HIS A 559 4.15 17.27 25.28
N ARG A 560 4.15 17.03 23.97
CA ARG A 560 3.92 15.73 23.31
C ARG A 560 5.03 15.49 22.31
N ILE A 561 5.54 14.26 22.24
CA ILE A 561 6.70 13.87 21.44
C ILE A 561 6.56 14.31 19.97
N GLU A 562 5.36 14.18 19.40
CA GLU A 562 5.05 14.47 18.01
C GLU A 562 5.08 15.98 17.68
N VAL A 563 4.91 16.84 18.69
CA VAL A 563 4.91 18.31 18.55
C VAL A 563 5.98 19.00 19.35
N SER A 564 6.86 18.25 20.02
CA SER A 564 7.97 18.81 20.79
C SER A 564 8.90 19.61 19.90
N ASP A 565 9.39 20.71 20.45
CA ASP A 565 10.49 21.45 19.89
C ASP A 565 11.79 20.70 20.17
N TRP A 566 12.38 20.13 19.12
CA TRP A 566 13.59 19.32 19.20
C TRP A 566 14.84 20.20 19.27
N SER A 567 14.96 20.94 20.37
CA SER A 567 16.16 21.72 20.69
C SER A 567 17.38 20.79 20.87
N PRO A 568 18.61 21.30 20.72
CA PRO A 568 19.83 20.51 20.95
C PRO A 568 19.82 19.78 22.30
N ASP A 569 19.32 20.43 23.35
CA ASP A 569 19.23 19.87 24.70
C ASP A 569 18.21 18.72 24.80
N LEU A 570 17.06 18.85 24.12
CA LEU A 570 16.07 17.76 24.08
C LEU A 570 16.59 16.58 23.26
N ILE A 571 17.25 16.85 22.13
CA ILE A 571 17.87 15.83 21.28
C ILE A 571 18.93 15.06 22.07
N GLU A 572 19.80 15.75 22.82
CA GLU A 572 20.81 15.11 23.66
C GLU A 572 20.16 14.23 24.74
N ALA A 573 19.10 14.71 25.39
CA ALA A 573 18.36 13.95 26.39
C ALA A 573 17.67 12.70 25.80
N ALA A 574 17.09 12.81 24.60
CA ALA A 574 16.48 11.69 23.88
C ALA A 574 17.52 10.64 23.49
N LEU A 575 18.66 11.07 22.94
CA LEU A 575 19.78 10.18 22.62
C LEU A 575 20.33 9.48 23.87
N ALA A 576 20.44 10.20 25.00
CA ALA A 576 20.87 9.62 26.27
C ALA A 576 19.87 8.56 26.80
N HIS A 577 18.56 8.84 26.69
CA HIS A 577 17.48 7.92 27.02
C HIS A 577 17.54 6.64 26.18
N ALA A 578 17.64 6.76 24.85
CA ALA A 578 17.73 5.63 23.94
C ALA A 578 19.01 4.81 24.12
N ARG A 579 20.17 5.45 24.30
CA ARG A 579 21.44 4.75 24.57
C ARG A 579 21.44 4.01 25.90
N ALA A 580 20.82 4.59 26.93
CA ALA A 580 20.69 3.92 28.23
C ALA A 580 19.77 2.69 28.14
N TRP A 581 18.72 2.76 27.32
CA TRP A 581 17.84 1.63 27.04
C TRP A 581 18.57 0.48 26.33
N VAL A 582 19.34 0.77 25.27
CA VAL A 582 20.13 -0.24 24.55
C VAL A 582 21.12 -0.93 25.49
N LYS A 583 21.82 -0.17 26.34
CA LYS A 583 22.74 -0.75 27.33
C LYS A 583 22.03 -1.64 28.34
N TRP A 584 20.81 -1.28 28.75
CA TRP A 584 20.02 -2.14 29.62
C TRP A 584 19.57 -3.41 28.90
N LEU A 585 19.11 -3.32 27.64
CA LEU A 585 18.77 -4.49 26.82
C LEU A 585 19.93 -5.48 26.67
N ASP A 586 21.16 -4.97 26.47
CA ASP A 586 22.36 -5.80 26.31
C ASP A 586 22.76 -6.54 27.61
N ALA A 587 22.49 -5.92 28.77
CA ALA A 587 22.81 -6.47 30.09
C ALA A 587 21.69 -7.34 30.67
N ALA A 588 20.44 -7.13 30.23
CA ALA A 588 19.26 -7.78 30.79
C ALA A 588 19.17 -9.26 30.39
N THR A 589 18.76 -10.11 31.33
CA THR A 589 18.53 -11.55 31.08
C THR A 589 17.22 -12.03 31.71
N GLY A 590 16.68 -13.14 31.20
CA GLY A 590 15.45 -13.74 31.73
C GLY A 590 14.27 -12.77 31.77
N ALA A 591 13.65 -12.62 32.95
CA ALA A 591 12.50 -11.74 33.15
C ALA A 591 12.85 -10.26 32.91
N ASP A 592 14.06 -9.80 33.26
CA ASP A 592 14.49 -8.41 33.08
C ASP A 592 14.55 -8.03 31.59
N LEU A 593 14.98 -8.96 30.73
CA LEU A 593 15.00 -8.74 29.29
C LEU A 593 13.59 -8.58 28.70
N ILE A 594 12.61 -9.32 29.24
CA ILE A 594 11.21 -9.19 28.82
C ILE A 594 10.69 -7.79 29.17
N VAL A 595 11.04 -7.28 30.35
CA VAL A 595 10.66 -5.94 30.82
C VAL A 595 11.31 -4.86 29.98
N ALA A 596 12.63 -4.94 29.78
CA ALA A 596 13.38 -3.99 28.97
C ALA A 596 12.84 -3.92 27.53
N ARG A 597 12.39 -5.04 26.95
CA ARG A 597 11.73 -5.10 25.62
C ARG A 597 10.29 -4.60 25.58
N SER A 598 9.68 -4.37 26.74
CA SER A 598 8.26 -4.01 26.84
C SER A 598 8.04 -2.57 27.31
N VAL A 599 9.10 -1.81 27.62
CA VAL A 599 9.00 -0.41 28.04
C VAL A 599 8.19 0.43 27.06
N ASP A 600 7.34 1.32 27.57
CA ASP A 600 6.54 2.24 26.77
C ASP A 600 5.72 1.51 25.68
N THR A 601 5.09 0.40 26.03
CA THR A 601 4.24 -0.37 25.11
C THR A 601 2.84 -0.65 25.66
N LEU A 602 1.89 -0.81 24.75
CA LEU A 602 0.56 -1.34 25.00
C LEU A 602 0.48 -2.76 24.45
N ASP A 603 0.32 -3.73 25.34
CA ASP A 603 0.09 -5.14 25.05
C ASP A 603 -1.41 -5.39 24.81
N LEU A 604 -1.76 -5.84 23.61
CA LEU A 604 -3.12 -6.13 23.18
C LEU A 604 -3.33 -7.64 23.17
N ARG A 605 -4.34 -8.12 23.90
CA ARG A 605 -4.70 -9.53 23.97
C ARG A 605 -6.17 -9.70 23.64
N PHE A 606 -6.47 -10.40 22.56
CA PHE A 606 -7.83 -10.71 22.13
C PHE A 606 -8.03 -12.22 22.04
N GLY A 607 -9.18 -12.69 22.54
CA GLY A 607 -9.54 -14.10 22.51
C GLY A 607 -11.00 -14.34 22.88
N GLU A 608 -11.60 -15.35 22.26
CA GLU A 608 -12.97 -15.79 22.51
C GLU A 608 -12.93 -17.06 23.38
N GLY A 609 -13.74 -17.14 24.44
CA GLY A 609 -13.95 -18.39 25.19
C GLY A 609 -12.71 -19.05 25.79
N GLY A 610 -11.70 -18.28 26.21
CA GLY A 610 -10.50 -18.78 26.90
C GLY A 610 -9.39 -19.28 25.96
N ARG A 611 -9.50 -19.07 24.65
CA ARG A 611 -8.42 -19.30 23.68
C ARG A 611 -7.87 -17.94 23.22
N LEU A 612 -6.58 -17.68 23.46
CA LEU A 612 -5.89 -16.47 23.00
C LEU A 612 -5.63 -16.59 21.49
N ASP A 613 -6.33 -15.81 20.67
CA ASP A 613 -6.24 -15.89 19.20
C ASP A 613 -5.40 -14.76 18.58
N LEU A 614 -5.19 -13.64 19.30
CA LEU A 614 -4.35 -12.54 18.81
C LEU A 614 -3.61 -11.79 19.93
N GLU A 615 -2.29 -11.74 19.83
CA GLU A 615 -1.41 -10.90 20.66
C GLU A 615 -0.69 -9.89 19.77
N ALA A 616 -0.78 -8.60 20.12
CA ALA A 616 -0.10 -7.53 19.41
C ALA A 616 0.48 -6.52 20.41
N ARG A 617 1.60 -5.89 20.06
CA ARG A 617 2.24 -4.88 20.90
C ARG A 617 2.40 -3.58 20.15
N ILE A 618 1.88 -2.50 20.72
CA ILE A 618 1.99 -1.15 20.17
C ILE A 618 3.07 -0.40 20.95
N ALA A 619 4.09 0.10 20.25
CA ALA A 619 5.04 1.05 20.82
C ALA A 619 4.38 2.42 20.96
N LEU A 620 4.36 2.96 22.19
CA LEU A 620 3.82 4.28 22.48
C LEU A 620 4.73 5.39 21.94
N PRO A 621 4.23 6.63 21.79
CA PRO A 621 5.05 7.76 21.36
C PRO A 621 6.29 8.02 22.24
N THR A 622 6.21 7.69 23.53
CA THR A 622 7.33 7.82 24.50
C THR A 622 8.40 6.75 24.36
N HIS A 623 8.19 5.73 23.52
CA HIS A 623 9.10 4.61 23.37
C HIS A 623 10.49 5.08 22.88
N PRO A 624 11.60 4.54 23.41
CA PRO A 624 12.96 4.95 23.01
C PRO A 624 13.21 4.95 21.49
N LEU A 625 12.68 3.95 20.76
CA LEU A 625 12.75 3.87 19.29
C LEU A 625 11.98 4.97 18.53
N ARG A 626 11.01 5.64 19.17
CA ARG A 626 10.22 6.73 18.57
C ARG A 626 10.84 8.11 18.85
N ALA A 627 11.70 8.19 19.86
CA ALA A 627 12.45 9.39 20.22
C ALA A 627 13.77 9.54 19.45
N LEU A 628 14.15 8.52 18.67
CA LEU A 628 15.21 8.53 17.66
C LEU A 628 14.60 8.77 16.29
#